data_AF-A0A656YWD2-F1
#
_entry.id   AF-A0A656YWD2-F1
#
_cell.length_a   1.000
_cell.length_b   1.000
_cell.length_c   1.000
_cell.angle_alpha   90.00
_cell.angle_beta   90.00
_cell.angle_gamma   90.00
#
_symmetry.space_group_name_H-M   'P 1'
#
loop_
_entity.id
_entity.type
_entity.pdbx_description
1 polymer ?
#
loop_
_entity_poly.entity_id
_entity_poly.type
_entity_poly.pdbx_seq_one_letter_code
_entity_poly.pdbx_strand_id
1 'polypeptide(L)'
;MEGNHRRFLHRRHSKPQKKALAPIKEAGGKTVAITSFKDSPLGKIADICIEVPGREKFQDRGKLENPPRTPDRALFEIRTLFVMETFIYILVRKQKIPLSAVESKHPEIT
;
A
#
# COMPACT_ATOMS: atom_id res chain seq x y z
N MET A 1 -43.78 6.49 2.83
CA MET A 1 -42.84 5.64 3.58
C MET A 1 -41.57 5.36 2.75
N GLU A 2 -40.83 6.39 2.36
CA GLU A 2 -39.66 6.27 1.45
C GLU A 2 -38.33 6.59 2.16
N GLY A 3 -38.19 6.17 3.42
CA GLY A 3 -37.07 6.58 4.28
C GLY A 3 -35.94 5.58 4.46
N ASN A 4 -36.05 4.34 3.96
CA ASN A 4 -35.22 3.23 4.52
C ASN A 4 -34.33 2.47 3.52
N HIS A 5 -34.41 2.72 2.22
CA HIS A 5 -33.61 1.98 1.23
C HIS A 5 -32.21 2.57 0.97
N ARG A 6 -31.98 3.85 1.29
CA ARG A 6 -30.65 4.48 1.10
C ARG A 6 -29.65 4.24 2.23
N ARG A 7 -30.08 3.70 3.38
CA ARG A 7 -29.18 3.41 4.53
C ARG A 7 -28.45 2.07 4.45
N PHE A 8 -28.87 1.14 3.58
CA PHE A 8 -28.30 -0.20 3.52
C PHE A 8 -27.13 -0.37 2.52
N LEU A 9 -26.94 0.58 1.60
CA LEU A 9 -25.85 0.53 0.60
C LEU A 9 -24.50 1.11 1.10
N HIS A 10 -24.44 1.64 2.33
CA HIS A 10 -23.21 2.19 2.92
C HIS A 10 -22.60 1.36 4.05
N ARG A 11 -23.27 0.29 4.49
CA ARG A 11 -22.77 -0.64 5.49
C ARG A 11 -22.42 -1.96 4.82
N ARG A 12 -21.15 -2.16 4.44
CA ARG A 12 -20.48 -3.49 4.47
C ARG A 12 -19.06 -3.54 3.91
N HIS A 13 -18.44 -2.44 3.50
CA HIS A 13 -17.08 -2.49 2.94
C HIS A 13 -16.07 -1.55 3.61
N SER A 14 -15.99 -1.55 4.94
CA SER A 14 -14.76 -1.19 5.68
C SER A 14 -13.80 -2.38 5.75
N LYS A 15 -13.70 -3.10 4.63
CA LYS A 15 -12.97 -4.35 4.34
C LYS A 15 -11.48 -4.21 4.81
N PRO A 16 -10.73 -5.29 5.02
CA PRO A 16 -9.75 -5.53 6.10
C PRO A 16 -8.75 -4.44 6.51
N GLN A 17 -8.41 -3.49 5.65
CA GLN A 17 -7.39 -2.47 5.89
C GLN A 17 -7.73 -1.58 7.10
N LYS A 18 -8.99 -1.18 7.26
CA LYS A 18 -9.42 -0.38 8.43
C LYS A 18 -9.26 -1.15 9.74
N LYS A 19 -9.59 -2.45 9.74
CA LYS A 19 -9.41 -3.32 10.91
C LYS A 19 -7.92 -3.50 11.24
N ALA A 20 -7.08 -3.66 10.23
CA ALA A 20 -5.63 -3.80 10.41
C ALA A 20 -4.96 -2.51 10.93
N LEU A 21 -5.44 -1.34 10.50
CA LEU A 21 -4.82 -0.06 10.85
C LEU A 21 -5.35 0.54 12.16
N ALA A 22 -6.51 0.11 12.66
CA ALA A 22 -7.09 0.67 13.90
C ALA A 22 -6.16 0.53 15.12
N PRO A 23 -5.57 -0.65 15.43
CA PRO A 23 -4.67 -0.77 16.58
C PRO A 23 -3.41 0.10 16.47
N ILE A 24 -2.88 0.27 15.25
CA ILE A 24 -1.69 1.11 14.99
C ILE A 24 -2.03 2.58 15.26
N LYS A 25 -3.21 3.03 14.82
CA LYS A 25 -3.68 4.40 15.06
C LYS A 25 -3.97 4.63 16.55
N GLU A 26 -4.57 3.68 17.23
CA GLU A 26 -4.81 3.73 18.69
C GLU A 26 -3.51 3.83 19.48
N ALA A 27 -2.44 3.17 19.01
CA ALA A 27 -1.10 3.26 19.59
C ALA A 27 -0.33 4.55 19.21
N GLY A 28 -0.95 5.49 18.49
CA GLY A 28 -0.30 6.73 18.03
C GLY A 28 0.69 6.54 16.87
N GLY A 29 0.71 5.35 16.24
CA GLY A 29 1.57 5.05 15.10
C GLY A 29 1.21 5.85 13.85
N LYS A 30 2.23 6.24 13.08
CA LYS A 30 2.06 6.86 11.77
C LYS A 30 1.90 5.79 10.69
N THR A 31 0.98 6.01 9.76
CA THR A 31 0.69 5.08 8.67
C THR A 31 0.99 5.71 7.31
N VAL A 32 1.69 4.96 6.47
CA VAL A 32 2.01 5.34 5.09
C VAL A 32 1.30 4.38 4.14
N ALA A 33 0.50 4.91 3.21
CA ALA A 33 -0.07 4.13 2.11
C ALA A 33 0.75 4.32 0.84
N ILE A 34 1.06 3.22 0.15
CA ILE A 34 1.63 3.23 -1.20
C ILE A 34 0.54 2.70 -2.13
N THR A 35 0.02 3.54 -3.02
CA THR A 35 -1.14 3.18 -3.85
C THR A 35 -1.24 4.04 -5.12
N SER A 36 -1.86 3.51 -6.17
CA SER A 36 -2.26 4.34 -7.33
C SER A 36 -3.52 5.18 -7.09
N PHE A 37 -4.25 4.93 -6.00
CA PHE A 37 -5.55 5.56 -5.75
C PHE A 37 -5.56 6.29 -4.41
N LYS A 38 -5.07 7.55 -4.40
CA LYS A 38 -5.04 8.39 -3.19
C LYS A 38 -6.41 8.55 -2.51
N ASP A 39 -7.48 8.62 -3.31
CA ASP A 39 -8.85 8.78 -2.81
C ASP A 39 -9.53 7.45 -2.41
N SER A 40 -8.79 6.34 -2.46
CA SER A 40 -9.27 5.04 -2.02
C SER A 40 -9.50 5.00 -0.50
N PRO A 41 -10.25 4.01 0.02
CA PRO A 41 -10.40 3.83 1.46
C PRO A 41 -9.07 3.69 2.22
N LEU A 42 -8.02 3.12 1.60
CA LEU A 42 -6.69 3.00 2.17
C LEU A 42 -5.94 4.33 2.19
N GLY A 43 -5.97 5.07 1.07
CA GLY A 43 -5.31 6.38 0.99
C GLY A 43 -5.92 7.40 1.97
N LYS A 44 -7.25 7.38 2.14
CA LYS A 44 -7.96 8.28 3.07
C LYS A 44 -7.70 8.04 4.57
N ILE A 45 -7.23 6.85 4.95
CA ILE A 45 -6.94 6.51 6.36
C ILE A 45 -5.45 6.60 6.71
N ALA A 46 -4.58 6.74 5.70
CA ALA A 46 -3.16 6.90 5.92
C ALA A 46 -2.83 8.33 6.35
N ASP A 47 -1.79 8.51 7.19
CA ASP A 47 -1.27 9.86 7.49
C ASP A 47 -0.53 10.45 6.30
N ILE A 48 0.17 9.59 5.55
CA ILE A 48 0.91 9.94 4.34
C ILE A 48 0.52 8.98 3.23
N CYS A 49 0.30 9.51 2.03
CA CYS A 49 0.02 8.70 0.84
C CYS A 49 1.11 8.97 -0.21
N ILE A 50 1.85 7.92 -0.58
CA ILE A 50 2.76 7.91 -1.72
C ILE A 50 1.98 7.38 -2.92
N GLU A 51 1.70 8.28 -3.87
CA GLU A 51 1.01 7.92 -5.10
C GLU A 51 1.98 7.26 -6.10
N VAL A 52 1.71 6.01 -6.47
CA VAL A 52 2.46 5.27 -7.50
C VAL A 52 1.50 4.89 -8.63
N PRO A 53 1.54 5.54 -9.80
CA PRO A 53 0.62 5.25 -10.89
C PRO A 53 0.91 3.90 -11.54
N GLY A 54 -0.10 3.21 -12.06
CA GLY A 54 0.09 1.94 -12.80
C GLY A 54 -0.93 0.86 -12.49
N ARG A 55 -1.78 1.04 -11.46
CA ARG A 55 -2.86 0.09 -11.16
C ARG A 55 -4.08 0.40 -12.02
N GLU A 56 -4.57 -0.61 -12.73
CA GLU A 56 -5.85 -0.53 -13.43
C GLU A 56 -7.03 -0.66 -12.46
N LYS A 57 -8.10 0.10 -12.69
CA LYS A 57 -9.35 -0.03 -11.92
C LYS A 57 -10.10 -1.28 -12.39
N PHE A 58 -9.91 -2.40 -11.70
CA PHE A 58 -10.74 -3.57 -11.93
C PHE A 58 -12.17 -3.34 -11.41
N GLN A 59 -13.16 -3.53 -12.29
CA GLN A 59 -14.57 -3.38 -11.93
C GLN A 59 -15.05 -4.55 -11.05
N ASP A 60 -14.42 -5.72 -11.18
CA ASP A 60 -14.82 -6.92 -10.45
C ASP A 60 -14.10 -7.03 -9.10
N ARG A 61 -14.80 -6.62 -8.04
CA ARG A 61 -14.32 -6.59 -6.65
C ARG A 61 -14.37 -7.97 -5.96
N GLY A 62 -14.76 -9.01 -6.68
CA GLY A 62 -14.95 -10.37 -6.15
C GLY A 62 -13.64 -11.10 -5.81
N LYS A 63 -12.51 -10.70 -6.42
CA LYS A 63 -11.21 -11.35 -6.17
C LYS A 63 -10.20 -10.28 -5.76
N LEU A 64 -9.85 -10.29 -4.47
CA LEU A 64 -8.71 -9.55 -3.92
C LEU A 64 -7.36 -10.02 -4.52
N GLU A 65 -7.39 -11.11 -5.30
CA GLU A 65 -6.25 -11.95 -5.68
C GLU A 65 -6.20 -12.24 -7.19
N ASN A 66 -6.38 -11.23 -8.03
CA ASN A 66 -6.01 -11.35 -9.44
C ASN A 66 -4.66 -10.66 -9.64
N PRO A 67 -3.53 -11.35 -9.38
CA PRO A 67 -2.23 -10.77 -9.69
C PRO A 67 -2.16 -10.48 -11.20
N PRO A 68 -1.45 -9.43 -11.60
CA PRO A 68 -1.24 -9.14 -13.00
C PRO A 68 -0.57 -10.33 -13.69
N ARG A 69 -1.12 -10.77 -14.81
CA ARG A 69 -0.63 -11.95 -15.56
C ARG A 69 0.33 -11.59 -16.70
N THR A 70 0.51 -10.30 -16.94
CA THR A 70 1.33 -9.77 -18.03
C THR A 70 2.08 -8.53 -17.52
N PRO A 71 3.28 -8.23 -18.06
CA PRO A 71 4.08 -7.11 -17.57
C PRO A 71 3.38 -5.74 -17.66
N ASP A 72 2.59 -5.52 -18.71
CA ASP A 72 1.80 -4.30 -18.91
C ASP A 72 0.76 -4.08 -17.80
N ARG A 73 0.20 -5.16 -17.24
CA ARG A 73 -0.75 -5.08 -16.12
C ARG A 73 -0.08 -4.99 -14.76
N ALA A 74 1.23 -5.27 -14.69
CA ALA A 74 2.03 -5.27 -13.46
C ALA A 74 2.74 -3.94 -13.19
N LEU A 75 2.36 -2.87 -13.89
CA LEU A 75 3.03 -1.58 -13.81
C LEU A 75 3.04 -1.00 -12.38
N PHE A 76 1.98 -1.21 -11.59
CA PHE A 76 1.97 -0.76 -10.20
C PHE A 76 3.03 -1.49 -9.36
N GLU A 77 3.11 -2.80 -9.49
CA GLU A 77 4.04 -3.66 -8.75
C GLU A 77 5.48 -3.33 -9.13
N ILE A 78 5.78 -3.24 -10.43
CA ILE A 78 7.12 -2.91 -10.96
C ILE A 78 7.55 -1.50 -10.51
N ARG A 79 6.67 -0.50 -10.66
CA ARG A 79 7.01 0.87 -10.24
C ARG A 79 7.18 0.99 -8.74
N THR A 80 6.35 0.28 -7.96
CA THR A 80 6.48 0.26 -6.50
C THR A 80 7.82 -0.35 -6.08
N LEU A 81 8.27 -1.42 -6.75
CA LEU A 81 9.59 -2.00 -6.51
C LEU A 81 10.70 -0.94 -6.71
N PHE A 82 10.71 -0.24 -7.84
CA PHE A 82 11.72 0.80 -8.08
C PHE A 82 11.65 1.96 -7.09
N VAL A 83 10.44 2.38 -6.68
CA VAL A 83 10.26 3.41 -5.65
C VAL A 83 10.86 2.96 -4.31
N MET A 84 10.63 1.71 -3.91
CA MET A 84 11.16 1.16 -2.65
C MET A 84 12.68 0.98 -2.71
N GLU A 85 13.23 0.46 -3.81
CA GLU A 85 14.68 0.37 -4.02
C GLU A 85 15.35 1.74 -3.96
N THR A 86 14.75 2.73 -4.63
CA THR A 86 15.24 4.12 -4.60
C THR A 86 15.17 4.71 -3.19
N PHE A 87 14.10 4.43 -2.45
CA PHE A 87 13.96 4.87 -1.07
C PHE A 87 15.06 4.28 -0.17
N ILE A 88 15.34 2.98 -0.29
CA ILE A 88 16.43 2.32 0.44
C ILE A 88 17.78 2.92 0.06
N TYR A 89 18.05 3.09 -1.24
CA TYR A 89 19.29 3.70 -1.72
C TYR A 89 19.52 5.10 -1.12
N ILE A 90 18.49 5.96 -1.15
CA ILE A 90 18.55 7.30 -0.57
C ILE A 90 18.78 7.22 0.95
N LEU A 91 18.14 6.28 1.64
CA LEU A 91 18.30 6.08 3.09
C LEU A 91 19.74 5.71 3.45
N VAL A 92 20.31 4.70 2.78
CA VAL A 92 21.70 4.24 2.96
C VAL A 92 22.69 5.38 2.73
N ARG A 93 22.51 6.14 1.63
CA ARG A 93 23.36 7.29 1.30
C ARG A 93 23.25 8.41 2.34
N LYS A 94 22.04 8.76 2.77
CA LYS A 94 21.82 9.82 3.77
C LYS A 94 22.38 9.45 5.14
N GLN A 95 22.25 8.19 5.54
CA GLN A 95 22.75 7.69 6.82
C GLN A 95 24.22 7.26 6.78
N LYS A 96 24.88 7.33 5.62
CA LYS A 96 26.27 6.92 5.39
C LYS A 96 26.53 5.48 5.84
N ILE A 97 25.55 4.60 5.61
CA ILE A 97 25.68 3.18 5.95
C ILE A 97 26.60 2.53 4.90
N PRO A 98 27.67 1.81 5.31
CA PRO A 98 28.52 1.09 4.37
C PRO A 98 27.81 -0.14 3.82
N LEU A 99 28.11 -0.51 2.57
CA LEU A 99 27.48 -1.65 1.90
C LEU A 99 27.64 -2.95 2.70
N SER A 100 28.84 -3.18 3.24
CA SER A 100 29.14 -4.36 4.07
C SER A 100 28.24 -4.51 5.30
N ALA A 101 27.76 -3.40 5.88
CA ALA A 101 26.83 -3.44 7.01
C ALA A 101 25.41 -3.84 6.60
N VAL A 102 25.02 -3.60 5.35
CA VAL A 102 23.75 -4.09 4.79
C VAL A 102 23.87 -5.57 4.48
N GLU A 103 24.97 -5.97 3.83
CA GLU A 103 25.25 -7.37 3.45
C GLU A 103 25.33 -8.28 4.67
N SER A 104 25.98 -7.85 5.76
CA SER A 104 26.10 -8.64 7.00
C SER A 104 24.78 -8.88 7.73
N LYS A 105 23.68 -8.24 7.29
CA LYS A 105 22.33 -8.46 7.83
C LYS A 105 21.50 -9.41 6.96
N HIS A 106 22.03 -9.82 5.80
CA HIS A 106 21.36 -10.79 4.95
C HIS A 106 21.52 -12.21 5.56
N PRO A 107 20.43 -12.97 5.73
CA PRO A 107 20.44 -14.23 6.47
C PRO A 107 21.38 -15.31 5.88
N GLU A 108 21.70 -15.21 4.58
CA GLU A 108 22.47 -16.23 3.84
C GLU A 108 23.83 -15.75 3.30
N ILE A 109 24.25 -14.51 3.59
CA ILE A 109 25.55 -13.96 3.16
C ILE A 109 26.53 -13.87 4.35
N THR A 110 26.26 -14.63 5.42
CA THR A 110 27.10 -14.67 6.63
C THR A 110 28.02 -15.89 6.62
#